data_AF-A0A7X8DZP9-F1
#
_entry.id   AF-A0A7X8DZP9-F1
#
_cell.length_a   1.000
_cell.length_b   1.000
_cell.length_c   1.000
_cell.angle_alpha   90.00
_cell.angle_beta   90.00
_cell.angle_gamma   90.00
#
_symmetry.space_group_name_H-M   'P 1'
#
loop_
_entity.id
_entity.type
_entity.pdbx_description
1 polymer ?
#
loop_
_entity_poly.entity_id
_entity_poly.type
_entity_poly.pdbx_seq_one_letter_code
_entity_poly.pdbx_strand_id
1 'polypeptide(L)'
;LDKLEARDWLSDLRFAQVQVRQHIYKKHGPIRIKIDLQRKGVQADYIEQALAQEATDWFELALACYQSRFTSEINLEFKEKTKRMRFLQSRGFNPDHIRYALETPTE
;
A
#
# COMPACT_ATOMS: atom_id res chain seq x y z
N LEU A 1 3.17 -6.76 36.21
CA LEU A 1 2.09 -6.68 35.19
C LEU A 1 2.69 -6.79 33.77
N ASP A 2 3.98 -6.51 33.64
CA ASP A 2 4.76 -6.31 32.41
C ASP A 2 4.90 -7.53 31.47
N LYS A 3 4.66 -8.75 31.95
CA LYS A 3 4.84 -9.98 31.14
C LYS A 3 3.66 -10.28 30.20
N LEU A 4 2.47 -9.75 30.50
CA LEU A 4 1.28 -9.95 29.65
C LEU A 4 1.26 -8.91 28.51
N GLU A 5 1.56 -7.65 28.83
CA GLU A 5 1.64 -6.58 27.83
C GLU A 5 2.70 -6.89 26.76
N ALA A 6 3.91 -7.33 27.16
CA ALA A 6 4.93 -7.72 26.19
C ALA A 6 4.53 -8.89 25.26
N ARG A 7 3.64 -9.78 25.71
CA ARG A 7 3.13 -10.91 24.90
C ARG A 7 2.04 -10.46 23.92
N ASP A 8 1.14 -9.59 24.35
CA ASP A 8 0.14 -8.99 23.46
C ASP A 8 0.81 -8.10 22.40
N TRP A 9 1.85 -7.34 22.78
CA TRP A 9 2.62 -6.51 21.85
C TRP A 9 3.31 -7.32 20.74
N LEU A 10 3.88 -8.49 21.09
CA LEU A 10 4.49 -9.38 20.09
C LEU A 10 3.44 -9.99 19.14
N SER A 11 2.21 -10.14 19.61
CA SER A 11 1.08 -10.61 18.81
C SER A 11 0.63 -9.53 17.83
N ASP A 12 0.50 -8.28 18.29
CA ASP A 12 0.05 -7.15 17.47
C ASP A 12 1.02 -6.81 16.35
N LEU A 13 2.34 -6.79 16.63
CA LEU A 13 3.34 -6.57 15.58
C LEU A 13 3.34 -7.70 14.55
N ARG A 14 3.28 -8.97 15.00
CA ARG A 14 3.23 -10.12 14.08
C ARG A 14 1.95 -10.09 13.25
N PHE A 15 0.83 -9.74 13.85
CA PHE A 15 -0.43 -9.55 13.15
C PHE A 15 -0.32 -8.43 12.11
N ALA A 16 0.26 -7.28 12.47
CA ALA A 16 0.49 -6.17 11.56
C ALA A 16 1.34 -6.60 10.35
N GLN A 17 2.46 -7.30 10.58
CA GLN A 17 3.33 -7.82 9.50
C GLN A 17 2.58 -8.74 8.53
N VAL A 18 1.82 -9.71 9.06
CA VAL A 18 1.05 -10.65 8.22
C VAL A 18 0.01 -9.90 7.38
N GLN A 19 -0.68 -8.93 7.99
CA GLN A 19 -1.67 -8.11 7.28
C GLN A 19 -1.01 -7.23 6.22
N VAL A 20 0.12 -6.56 6.53
CA VAL A 20 0.89 -5.78 5.56
C VAL A 20 1.23 -6.62 4.33
N ARG A 21 1.80 -7.82 4.54
CA ARG A 21 2.12 -8.76 3.44
C ARG A 21 0.91 -9.16 2.61
N GLN A 22 -0.20 -9.49 3.26
CA GLN A 22 -1.44 -9.84 2.55
C GLN A 22 -1.95 -8.67 1.69
N HIS A 23 -1.82 -7.44 2.17
CA HIS A 23 -2.21 -6.26 1.42
C HIS A 23 -1.26 -5.95 0.27
N ILE A 24 0.05 -6.12 0.47
CA ILE A 24 1.06 -5.97 -0.60
C ILE A 24 0.79 -6.99 -1.71
N TYR A 25 0.50 -8.25 -1.37
CA TYR A 25 0.13 -9.27 -2.34
C TYR A 25 -1.13 -8.88 -3.15
N LYS A 26 -2.07 -8.18 -2.52
CA LYS A 26 -3.28 -7.61 -3.17
C LYS A 26 -3.01 -6.28 -3.89
N LYS A 27 -1.77 -5.80 -3.91
CA LYS A 27 -1.35 -4.53 -4.51
C LYS A 27 -2.09 -3.32 -3.92
N HIS A 28 -2.26 -3.31 -2.61
CA HIS A 28 -2.76 -2.15 -1.88
C HIS A 28 -1.61 -1.22 -1.51
N GLY A 29 -1.86 0.09 -1.62
CA GLY A 29 -0.90 1.11 -1.21
C GLY A 29 -0.87 1.33 0.31
N PRO A 30 0.15 2.06 0.80
CA PRO A 30 0.43 2.19 2.22
C PRO A 30 -0.69 2.88 3.00
N ILE A 31 -1.41 3.84 2.39
CA ILE A 31 -2.54 4.52 3.04
C ILE A 31 -3.65 3.51 3.37
N ARG A 32 -3.99 2.66 2.40
CA ARG A 32 -5.07 1.67 2.58
C ARG A 32 -4.70 0.67 3.67
N ILE A 33 -3.45 0.22 3.68
CA ILE A 33 -2.91 -0.69 4.68
C ILE A 33 -3.03 -0.09 6.08
N LYS A 34 -2.58 1.16 6.25
CA LYS A 34 -2.65 1.87 7.53
C LYS A 34 -4.09 2.01 8.02
N ILE A 35 -5.02 2.42 7.17
CA ILE A 35 -6.45 2.57 7.54
C ILE A 35 -7.06 1.22 7.94
N ASP A 36 -6.84 0.16 7.16
CA ASP A 36 -7.45 -1.15 7.43
C ASP A 36 -6.87 -1.79 8.70
N LEU A 37 -5.60 -1.57 9.02
CA LEU A 37 -4.97 -2.01 10.27
C LEU A 37 -5.44 -1.19 11.49
N GLN A 38 -5.53 0.14 11.36
CA GLN A 38 -6.06 1.01 12.41
C GLN A 38 -7.50 0.62 12.77
N ARG A 39 -8.34 0.31 11.77
CA ARG A 39 -9.71 -0.18 11.99
C ARG A 39 -9.78 -1.51 12.73
N LYS A 40 -8.74 -2.34 12.63
CA LYS A 40 -8.61 -3.61 13.36
C LYS A 40 -8.04 -3.44 14.77
N GLY A 41 -7.79 -2.20 15.21
CA GLY A 41 -7.28 -1.88 16.55
C GLY A 41 -5.76 -1.96 16.69
N VAL A 42 -5.02 -2.12 15.59
CA VAL A 42 -3.55 -2.16 15.63
C VAL A 42 -3.01 -0.74 15.87
N GLN A 43 -2.11 -0.60 16.83
CA GLN A 43 -1.49 0.69 17.13
C GLN A 43 -0.64 1.20 15.96
N ALA A 44 -0.60 2.52 15.78
CA ALA A 44 0.12 3.17 14.68
C ALA A 44 1.61 2.78 14.65
N ASP A 45 2.25 2.70 15.82
CA ASP A 45 3.67 2.35 15.94
C ASP A 45 3.97 0.95 15.37
N TYR A 46 3.10 -0.04 15.62
CA TYR A 46 3.26 -1.39 15.07
C TYR A 46 3.01 -1.44 13.56
N ILE A 47 2.09 -0.62 13.06
CA ILE A 47 1.84 -0.50 11.62
C ILE A 47 3.07 0.08 10.92
N GLU A 48 3.64 1.14 11.47
CA GLU A 48 4.83 1.80 10.90
C GLU A 48 6.05 0.89 10.97
N GLN A 49 6.25 0.18 12.09
CA GLN A 49 7.29 -0.84 12.19
C GLN A 49 7.10 -1.98 11.17
N ALA A 50 5.88 -2.49 11.00
CA ALA A 50 5.60 -3.57 10.05
C ALA A 50 5.81 -3.13 8.59
N LEU A 51 5.40 -1.90 8.25
CA LEU A 51 5.64 -1.32 6.91
C LEU A 51 7.13 -1.11 6.65
N ALA A 52 7.88 -0.62 7.64
CA ALA A 52 9.31 -0.39 7.53
C ALA A 52 10.11 -1.70 7.35
N GLN A 53 9.74 -2.76 8.08
CA GLN A 53 10.43 -4.05 8.01
C GLN A 53 10.22 -4.79 6.69
N GLU A 54 9.07 -4.62 6.05
CA GLU A 54 8.80 -5.26 4.75
C GLU A 54 9.56 -4.59 3.60
N ALA A 55 10.12 -3.39 3.81
CA ALA A 55 10.98 -2.66 2.87
C ALA A 55 10.43 -2.61 1.43
N THR A 56 9.11 -2.49 1.30
CA THR A 56 8.42 -2.60 0.01
C THR A 56 8.62 -1.36 -0.84
N ASP A 57 8.96 -1.55 -2.11
CA ASP A 57 8.93 -0.48 -3.09
C ASP A 57 7.48 -0.17 -3.50
N TRP A 58 6.94 0.90 -2.95
CA TRP A 58 5.58 1.34 -3.22
C TRP A 58 5.39 1.91 -4.63
N PHE A 59 6.46 2.38 -5.28
CA PHE A 59 6.43 2.89 -6.64
C PHE A 59 6.25 1.73 -7.62
N GLU A 60 7.08 0.69 -7.48
CA GLU A 60 6.98 -0.53 -8.27
C GLU A 60 5.66 -1.27 -8.01
N LEU A 61 5.19 -1.31 -6.76
CA LEU A 61 3.90 -1.91 -6.44
C LEU A 61 2.73 -1.15 -7.09
N ALA A 62 2.79 0.19 -7.14
CA ALA A 62 1.79 1.00 -7.82
C ALA A 62 1.80 0.76 -9.34
N LEU A 63 2.98 0.67 -9.94
CA LEU A 63 3.15 0.35 -11.36
C LEU A 63 2.59 -1.05 -11.67
N ALA A 64 2.95 -2.07 -10.90
CA ALA A 64 2.42 -3.42 -11.04
C ALA A 64 0.89 -3.50 -10.80
N CYS A 65 0.34 -2.63 -9.95
CA CYS A 65 -1.11 -2.50 -9.76
C CYS A 65 -1.76 -1.88 -10.98
N TYR A 66 -1.15 -0.84 -11.54
CA TYR A 66 -1.63 -0.14 -12.72
C TYR A 66 -1.62 -1.05 -13.95
N GLN A 67 -0.50 -1.71 -14.24
CA GLN A 67 -0.31 -2.64 -15.36
C GLN A 67 -1.25 -3.84 -15.31
N SER A 68 -1.72 -4.24 -14.11
CA SER A 68 -2.71 -5.33 -13.99
C SER A 68 -4.08 -5.00 -14.57
N ARG A 69 -4.36 -3.71 -14.82
CA ARG A 69 -5.66 -3.24 -15.30
C ARG A 69 -5.57 -2.38 -16.56
N PHE A 70 -4.49 -1.65 -16.73
CA PHE A 70 -4.31 -0.69 -17.82
C PHE A 70 -3.00 -0.95 -18.55
N THR A 71 -3.01 -0.76 -19.86
CA THR A 71 -1.78 -0.70 -20.64
C THR A 71 -1.05 0.62 -20.34
N SER A 72 0.28 0.56 -20.17
CA SER A 72 1.09 1.77 -20.03
C SER A 72 1.07 2.57 -21.33
N GLU A 73 0.35 3.68 -21.27
CA GLU A 73 0.22 4.65 -22.35
C GLU A 73 0.48 6.04 -21.77
N ILE A 74 1.33 6.80 -22.43
CA ILE A 74 1.79 8.11 -21.96
C ILE A 74 0.86 9.22 -22.48
N ASN A 75 0.25 9.02 -23.65
CA ASN A 75 -0.64 9.98 -24.31
C ASN A 75 -2.11 9.71 -23.96
N LEU A 76 -2.45 9.92 -22.69
CA LEU A 76 -3.81 9.75 -22.20
C LEU A 76 -4.64 11.01 -22.33
N GLU A 77 -5.87 10.87 -22.80
CA GLU A 77 -6.87 11.92 -22.69
C GLU A 77 -7.08 12.29 -21.20
N PHE A 78 -7.32 13.57 -20.91
CA PHE A 78 -7.48 14.07 -19.53
C PHE A 78 -8.51 13.27 -18.70
N LYS A 79 -9.61 12.86 -19.34
CA LYS A 79 -10.67 12.06 -18.73
C LYS A 79 -10.17 10.67 -18.32
N GLU A 80 -9.41 10.01 -19.19
CA GLU A 80 -8.84 8.68 -18.93
C GLU A 80 -7.72 8.75 -17.90
N LYS A 81 -6.85 9.78 -17.95
CA LYS A 81 -5.84 10.04 -16.91
C LYS A 81 -6.48 10.18 -15.53
N THR A 82 -7.55 10.97 -15.42
CA THR A 82 -8.27 11.17 -14.15
C THR A 82 -8.88 9.87 -13.62
N LYS A 83 -9.46 9.05 -14.50
CA LYS A 83 -10.01 7.73 -14.15
C LYS A 83 -8.93 6.78 -13.64
N ARG A 84 -7.79 6.73 -14.31
CA ARG A 84 -6.62 5.92 -13.93
C ARG A 84 -6.02 6.39 -12.59
N MET A 85 -5.91 7.69 -12.37
CA MET A 85 -5.52 8.27 -11.07
C MET A 85 -6.48 7.84 -9.95
N ARG A 86 -7.80 7.99 -10.14
CA ARG A 86 -8.81 7.59 -9.16
C ARG A 86 -8.74 6.11 -8.81
N PHE A 87 -8.43 5.25 -9.79
CA PHE A 87 -8.22 3.84 -9.53
C PHE A 87 -7.08 3.60 -8.53
N LEU A 88 -5.90 4.17 -8.77
CA LEU A 88 -4.76 3.99 -7.86
C LEU A 88 -4.99 4.68 -6.51
N GLN A 89 -5.65 5.84 -6.47
CA GLN A 89 -6.08 6.48 -5.22
C GLN A 89 -7.01 5.57 -4.40
N SER A 90 -7.99 4.92 -5.05
CA SER A 90 -8.88 3.98 -4.37
C SER A 90 -8.16 2.75 -3.80
N ARG A 91 -7.00 2.40 -4.35
CA ARG A 91 -6.10 1.35 -3.85
C ARG A 91 -5.19 1.84 -2.72
N GLY A 92 -5.20 3.13 -2.39
CA GLY A 92 -4.46 3.73 -1.27
C GLY A 92 -3.02 4.10 -1.58
N PHE A 93 -2.69 4.35 -2.84
CA PHE A 93 -1.39 4.88 -3.22
C PHE A 93 -1.31 6.40 -3.03
N ASN A 94 -0.12 6.88 -2.67
CA ASN A 94 0.17 8.31 -2.56
C ASN A 94 0.20 8.97 -3.94
N PRO A 95 -0.01 10.30 -4.03
CA PRO A 95 0.10 11.05 -5.28
C PRO A 95 1.40 10.79 -6.04
N ASP A 96 2.53 10.67 -5.34
CA ASP A 96 3.83 10.42 -5.97
C ASP A 96 3.92 9.03 -6.62
N HIS A 97 3.41 7.99 -5.94
CA HIS A 97 3.37 6.63 -6.50
C HIS A 97 2.43 6.56 -7.71
N ILE A 98 1.31 7.29 -7.65
CA ILE A 98 0.33 7.39 -8.74
C ILE A 98 0.98 8.05 -9.96
N ARG A 99 1.68 9.17 -9.74
CA ARG A 99 2.35 9.90 -10.81
C ARG A 99 3.41 9.04 -11.48
N TYR A 100 4.25 8.38 -10.69
CA TYR A 100 5.24 7.41 -11.17
C TYR A 100 4.60 6.33 -12.05
N ALA A 101 3.57 5.64 -11.56
CA ALA A 101 2.90 4.58 -12.31
C ALA A 101 2.25 5.04 -13.63
N LEU A 102 1.92 6.32 -13.75
CA LEU A 102 1.35 6.91 -14.98
C LEU A 102 2.41 7.41 -15.97
N GLU A 103 3.58 7.81 -15.47
CA GLU A 103 4.67 8.39 -16.26
C GLU A 103 5.71 7.34 -16.68
N THR A 104 5.79 6.21 -15.98
CA THR A 104 6.71 5.11 -16.30
C THR A 104 6.18 4.29 -17.50
N PRO A 105 6.88 4.28 -18.64
CA PRO A 105 6.61 3.36 -19.74
C PRO A 105 6.96 1.94 -19.28
N THR A 106 6.17 0.94 -19.69
CA THR A 106 6.61 -0.45 -19.54
C THR A 106 7.53 -0.75 -20.72
N GLU A 107 8.77 -1.19 -20.46
CA GLU A 107 9.70 -1.70 -21.49
C GLU A 107 9.20 -2.99 -22.14
#